data_AF-A0A7V4GYL3-F1
#
_entry.id   AF-A0A7V4GYL3-F1
#
_cell.length_a   1.000
_cell.length_b   1.000
_cell.length_c   1.000
_cell.angle_alpha   90.00
_cell.angle_beta   90.00
_cell.angle_gamma   90.00
#
_symmetry.space_group_name_H-M   'P 1'
#
loop_
_entity.id
_entity.type
_entity.pdbx_description
1 polymer ?
#
loop_
_entity_poly.entity_id
_entity_poly.type
_entity_poly.pdbx_seq_one_letter_code
_entity_poly.pdbx_strand_id
1 'polypeptide(L)'
;MQGKFISRRSFLQGIPVTAVGLPYILDAKTGQSGASDKGPILSNDFFAIYLHKETGRFSVHRTDGSILIPDCAAMAVSSDREVRPDMIEFRHRAEVSKISDALGEGKRLIIYSSAKNSPWAFTRSITLYKRYPGIFLDMSLINKSNVPVNIESLFVVTPAGNDTASLLWSGTSKVLTNGPMYYDPGTLYPFSAPDESTIQSWWNAGFFSGYKKEALVCGALENLKAQGKIHVRRLPGDAISLSLQSYLA
;
A
#
# COMPACT_ATOMS: atom_id res chain seq x y z
N MET A 1 -23.22 -21.67 5.50
CA MET A 1 -21.82 -22.15 5.38
C MET A 1 -20.91 -20.94 5.27
N GLN A 2 -20.17 -20.61 6.34
CA GLN A 2 -19.16 -19.55 6.30
C GLN A 2 -17.94 -20.09 5.55
N GLY A 3 -17.76 -19.68 4.30
CA GLY A 3 -16.54 -19.93 3.57
C GLY A 3 -15.37 -19.27 4.31
N LYS A 4 -14.38 -20.07 4.72
CA LYS A 4 -13.10 -19.57 5.21
C LYS A 4 -12.51 -18.72 4.09
N PHE A 5 -12.55 -17.39 4.22
CA PHE A 5 -11.85 -16.50 3.31
C PHE A 5 -10.35 -16.84 3.38
N ILE A 6 -9.80 -17.34 2.27
CA ILE A 6 -8.35 -17.50 2.12
C ILE A 6 -7.77 -16.10 2.14
N SER A 7 -7.10 -15.73 3.23
CA SER A 7 -6.44 -14.43 3.31
C SER A 7 -5.06 -14.53 2.66
N ARG A 8 -4.61 -13.49 1.93
CA ARG A 8 -3.26 -13.46 1.34
C ARG A 8 -2.15 -13.62 2.39
N ARG A 9 -2.41 -13.25 3.64
CA ARG A 9 -1.49 -13.51 4.76
C ARG A 9 -1.30 -15.01 5.00
N SER A 10 -2.33 -15.82 4.80
CA SER A 10 -2.25 -17.28 4.80
C SER A 10 -1.44 -17.81 3.61
N PHE A 11 -1.55 -17.19 2.42
CA PHE A 11 -0.75 -17.55 1.25
C PHE A 11 0.75 -17.22 1.43
N LEU A 12 1.08 -16.06 2.00
CA LEU A 12 2.46 -15.62 2.23
C LEU A 12 3.22 -16.49 3.26
N GLN A 13 2.54 -17.37 4.01
CA GLN A 13 3.17 -18.32 4.93
C GLN A 13 4.19 -19.25 4.25
N GLY A 14 3.98 -19.57 2.97
CA GLY A 14 4.84 -20.49 2.23
C GLY A 14 6.14 -19.86 1.72
N ILE A 15 6.33 -18.54 1.86
CA ILE A 15 7.50 -17.83 1.34
C ILE A 15 8.44 -17.53 2.51
N PRO A 16 9.65 -18.12 2.57
CA PRO A 16 10.63 -17.76 3.58
C PRO A 16 11.10 -16.32 3.35
N VAL A 17 10.55 -15.38 4.14
CA VAL A 17 11.01 -13.98 4.15
C VAL A 17 12.25 -13.89 5.05
N THR A 18 13.41 -14.16 4.49
CA THR A 18 14.71 -13.84 5.11
C THR A 18 15.05 -12.38 4.82
N ALA A 19 14.87 -11.49 5.81
CA ALA A 19 15.40 -10.14 5.79
C ALA A 19 16.47 -10.00 6.86
N VAL A 20 17.73 -9.79 6.46
CA VAL A 20 18.84 -9.41 7.34
C VAL A 20 19.01 -7.91 7.22
N GLY A 21 18.71 -7.17 8.29
CA GLY A 21 18.81 -5.71 8.35
C GLY A 21 20.13 -5.22 8.96
N LEU A 22 20.63 -4.10 8.45
CA LEU A 22 21.51 -3.13 9.13
C LEU A 22 21.19 -1.74 8.56
N PRO A 23 21.23 -0.66 9.37
CA PRO A 23 20.77 0.66 8.97
C PRO A 23 21.82 1.41 8.15
N TYR A 24 21.39 2.10 7.08
CA TYR A 24 22.18 3.17 6.46
C TYR A 24 21.27 4.34 6.09
N ILE A 25 21.69 5.52 6.55
CA ILE A 25 21.00 6.81 6.48
C ILE A 25 21.08 7.36 5.05
N LEU A 26 19.95 7.78 4.50
CA LEU A 26 19.87 8.71 3.37
C LEU A 26 19.01 9.89 3.82
N ASP A 27 19.67 11.03 3.97
CA ASP A 27 19.07 12.28 4.42
C ASP A 27 18.33 12.92 3.24
N ALA A 28 17.00 12.80 3.25
CA ALA A 28 16.12 13.47 2.30
C ALA A 28 15.30 14.51 3.06
N LYS A 29 15.72 15.77 2.98
CA LYS A 29 14.94 16.90 3.49
C LYS A 29 13.66 17.03 2.65
N THR A 30 12.55 16.60 3.21
CA THR A 30 11.20 16.93 2.74
C THR A 30 10.43 17.59 3.88
N GLY A 31 9.74 18.68 3.55
CA GLY A 31 9.19 19.64 4.50
C GLY A 31 8.26 19.01 5.52
N GLN A 32 8.46 19.37 6.79
CA GLN A 32 7.55 19.08 7.88
C GLN A 32 6.21 19.75 7.61
N SER A 33 5.16 18.96 7.35
CA SER A 33 3.81 19.40 7.62
C SER A 33 2.98 18.22 8.10
N GLY A 34 2.57 18.32 9.36
CA GLY A 34 1.66 17.39 10.02
C GLY A 34 2.34 16.13 10.53
N ALA A 35 2.75 16.10 11.80
CA ALA A 35 2.68 14.90 12.61
C ALA A 35 1.69 15.20 13.75
N SER A 36 0.93 14.21 14.22
CA SER A 36 0.04 14.41 15.37
C SER A 36 0.85 14.84 16.60
N ASP A 37 0.47 15.93 17.27
CA ASP A 37 1.07 16.45 18.52
C ASP A 37 1.12 15.44 19.69
N LYS A 38 0.48 14.27 19.53
CA LYS A 38 0.37 13.21 20.57
C LYS A 38 1.28 12.00 20.34
N GLY A 39 2.30 12.13 19.50
CA GLY A 39 3.24 11.03 19.20
C GLY A 39 2.65 9.97 18.26
N PRO A 40 3.37 8.85 18.04
CA PRO A 40 2.95 7.82 17.10
C PRO A 40 1.75 7.04 17.61
N ILE A 41 0.78 6.78 16.73
CA ILE A 41 -0.41 5.96 17.05
C ILE A 41 -0.07 4.47 17.09
N LEU A 42 0.97 4.05 16.36
CA LEU A 42 1.41 2.66 16.23
C LEU A 42 2.93 2.64 16.05
N SER A 43 3.65 1.78 16.75
CA SER A 43 5.10 1.60 16.57
C SER A 43 5.57 0.18 16.89
N ASN A 44 6.73 -0.16 16.34
CA ASN A 44 7.57 -1.31 16.69
C ASN A 44 9.05 -0.88 16.73
N ASP A 45 9.98 -1.84 16.78
CA ASP A 45 11.42 -1.58 16.88
C ASP A 45 12.02 -0.91 15.63
N PHE A 46 11.28 -0.86 14.52
CA PHE A 46 11.75 -0.39 13.22
C PHE A 46 11.04 0.88 12.74
N PHE A 47 9.74 1.01 13.03
CA PHE A 47 8.89 2.06 12.47
C PHE A 47 7.92 2.66 13.49
N ALA A 48 7.56 3.91 13.23
CA ALA A 48 6.55 4.67 13.93
C ALA A 48 5.56 5.25 12.92
N ILE A 49 4.26 5.07 13.17
CA ILE A 49 3.16 5.54 12.33
C ILE A 49 2.49 6.72 13.04
N TYR A 50 2.28 7.80 12.30
CA TYR A 50 1.55 8.99 12.76
C TYR A 50 0.27 9.12 11.94
N LEU A 51 -0.84 9.50 12.59
CA LEU A 51 -2.15 9.63 11.96
C LEU A 51 -2.72 11.03 12.20
N HIS A 52 -3.11 11.70 11.11
CA HIS A 52 -3.93 12.89 11.12
C HIS A 52 -5.39 12.46 11.25
N LYS A 53 -5.95 12.53 12.46
CA LYS A 53 -7.31 12.03 12.70
C LYS A 53 -8.38 12.79 11.91
N GLU A 54 -8.15 14.07 11.62
CA GLU A 54 -9.12 14.93 10.92
C GLU A 54 -9.20 14.63 9.42
N THR A 55 -8.06 14.32 8.79
CA THR A 55 -7.96 14.04 7.35
C THR A 55 -7.80 12.55 7.04
N GLY A 56 -7.57 11.72 8.07
CA GLY A 56 -7.23 10.32 7.92
C GLY A 56 -5.93 10.06 7.15
N ARG A 57 -5.06 11.07 6.97
CA ARG A 57 -3.73 10.91 6.36
C ARG A 57 -2.74 10.31 7.36
N PHE A 58 -1.72 9.64 6.89
CA PHE A 58 -0.71 9.04 7.76
C PHE A 58 0.71 9.24 7.25
N SER A 59 1.65 9.18 8.18
CA SER A 59 3.08 9.18 7.88
C SER A 59 3.76 8.00 8.55
N VAL A 60 4.83 7.53 7.92
CA VAL A 60 5.68 6.46 8.44
C VAL A 60 7.08 6.99 8.62
N HIS A 61 7.57 6.86 9.84
CA HIS A 61 8.93 7.22 10.24
C HIS A 61 9.70 5.96 10.62
N ARG A 62 11.01 5.97 10.38
CA ARG A 62 11.95 5.02 10.97
C ARG A 62 12.22 5.40 12.42
N THR A 63 12.76 4.46 13.21
CA THR A 63 13.15 4.72 14.59
C THR A 63 14.31 5.71 14.74
N ASP A 64 15.10 5.93 13.68
CA ASP A 64 16.11 7.00 13.62
C ASP A 64 15.52 8.40 13.38
N GLY A 65 14.20 8.51 13.22
CA GLY A 65 13.48 9.76 12.99
C GLY A 65 13.30 10.13 11.51
N SER A 66 14.02 9.48 10.59
CA SER A 66 13.87 9.73 9.15
C SER A 66 12.48 9.32 8.64
N ILE A 67 11.95 10.05 7.67
CA ILE A 67 10.64 9.78 7.08
C ILE A 67 10.81 8.72 5.98
N LEU A 68 10.01 7.65 6.05
CA LEU A 68 9.91 6.65 4.99
C LEU A 68 8.72 6.96 4.06
N ILE A 69 7.56 7.34 4.62
CA ILE A 69 6.36 7.72 3.85
C ILE A 69 5.83 9.04 4.42
N PRO A 70 5.97 10.18 3.71
CA PRO A 70 5.46 11.46 4.18
C PRO A 70 3.97 11.61 3.90
N ASP A 71 3.23 12.17 4.87
CA ASP A 71 1.82 12.63 4.82
C ASP A 71 0.98 12.12 3.64
N CYS A 72 0.69 10.83 3.64
CA CYS A 72 0.03 10.17 2.52
C CYS A 72 -1.44 9.89 2.79
N ALA A 73 -2.21 9.88 1.71
CA ALA A 73 -3.62 9.53 1.67
C ALA A 73 -3.84 8.25 0.86
N ALA A 74 -5.11 7.89 0.69
CA ALA A 74 -5.54 6.89 -0.27
C ALA A 74 -6.39 7.56 -1.37
N MET A 75 -6.61 6.89 -2.48
CA MET A 75 -7.45 7.40 -3.56
C MET A 75 -8.11 6.26 -4.31
N ALA A 76 -9.33 6.51 -4.79
CA ALA A 76 -9.99 5.68 -5.78
C ALA A 76 -10.32 6.54 -7.00
N VAL A 77 -10.16 5.98 -8.20
CA VAL A 77 -10.56 6.59 -9.45
C VAL A 77 -11.73 5.80 -10.00
N SER A 78 -12.83 6.49 -10.22
CA SER A 78 -14.02 5.99 -10.91
C SER A 78 -14.16 6.70 -12.26
N SER A 79 -15.02 6.17 -13.13
CA SER A 79 -15.22 6.71 -14.48
C SER A 79 -15.69 8.16 -14.52
N ASP A 80 -16.30 8.65 -13.43
CA ASP A 80 -16.85 10.01 -13.32
C ASP A 80 -15.99 10.94 -12.48
N ARG A 81 -15.16 10.42 -11.56
CA ARG A 81 -14.39 11.26 -10.62
C ARG A 81 -13.31 10.50 -9.84
N GLU A 82 -12.42 11.28 -9.25
CA GLU A 82 -11.55 10.86 -8.16
C GLU A 82 -12.28 10.96 -6.82
N VAL A 83 -12.01 10.01 -5.93
CA VAL A 83 -12.58 9.95 -4.60
C VAL A 83 -11.44 9.76 -3.62
N ARG A 84 -11.30 10.71 -2.69
CA ARG A 84 -10.23 10.65 -1.69
C ARG A 84 -10.82 10.78 -0.28
N PRO A 85 -10.43 9.89 0.66
CA PRO A 85 -10.93 9.94 2.01
C PRO A 85 -10.38 11.14 2.78
N ASP A 86 -9.34 11.83 2.33
CA ASP A 86 -8.79 13.03 2.96
C ASP A 86 -9.56 14.33 2.63
N MET A 87 -10.64 14.25 1.85
CA MET A 87 -11.54 15.36 1.60
C MET A 87 -12.46 15.64 2.80
N ILE A 88 -12.93 16.89 2.92
CA ILE A 88 -13.63 17.42 4.10
C ILE A 88 -14.96 16.72 4.40
N GLU A 89 -15.61 16.11 3.42
CA GLU A 89 -16.86 15.38 3.59
C GLU A 89 -16.70 14.05 4.31
N PHE A 90 -15.47 13.50 4.33
CA PHE A 90 -15.19 12.25 5.01
C PHE A 90 -15.01 12.46 6.52
N ARG A 91 -15.38 11.42 7.26
CA ARG A 91 -15.16 11.31 8.69
C ARG A 91 -14.37 10.06 8.97
N HIS A 92 -13.45 10.17 9.92
CA HIS A 92 -12.50 9.11 10.23
C HIS A 92 -12.71 8.56 11.62
N ARG A 93 -12.58 7.24 11.72
CA ARG A 93 -12.43 6.51 12.98
C ARG A 93 -11.22 5.62 12.85
N ALA A 94 -10.39 5.59 13.88
CA ALA A 94 -9.19 4.78 13.91
C ALA A 94 -9.14 3.90 15.15
N GLU A 95 -8.69 2.67 14.97
CA GLU A 95 -8.58 1.68 16.04
C GLU A 95 -7.25 0.93 15.94
N VAL A 96 -6.64 0.67 17.08
CA VAL A 96 -5.41 -0.14 17.17
C VAL A 96 -5.75 -1.43 17.89
N SER A 97 -5.40 -2.55 17.26
CA SER A 97 -5.61 -3.89 17.81
C SER A 97 -4.32 -4.69 17.80
N LYS A 98 -4.19 -5.64 18.74
CA LYS A 98 -3.14 -6.67 18.66
C LYS A 98 -3.56 -7.68 17.60
N ILE A 99 -2.58 -8.19 16.87
CA ILE A 99 -2.81 -9.29 15.92
C ILE A 99 -1.81 -10.42 16.20
N SER A 100 -2.25 -11.63 15.91
CA SER A 100 -1.42 -12.82 15.83
C SER A 100 -1.93 -13.63 14.66
N ASP A 101 -1.23 -13.57 13.55
CA ASP A 101 -1.62 -14.28 12.33
C ASP A 101 -0.45 -15.11 11.80
N ALA A 102 -0.63 -15.57 10.57
CA ALA A 102 0.35 -16.29 9.78
C ALA A 102 1.78 -15.74 9.78
N LEU A 103 1.91 -14.41 9.83
CA LEU A 103 3.17 -13.69 9.81
C LEU A 103 3.64 -13.34 11.23
N GLY A 104 3.00 -13.92 12.26
CA GLY A 104 3.36 -13.78 13.66
C GLY A 104 2.61 -12.68 14.39
N GLU A 105 3.19 -12.23 15.49
CA GLU A 105 2.59 -11.26 16.39
C GLU A 105 2.91 -9.82 15.99
N GLY A 106 1.92 -8.95 16.15
CA GLY A 106 2.06 -7.54 15.83
C GLY A 106 0.92 -6.69 16.36
N LYS A 107 0.83 -5.49 15.81
CA LYS A 107 -0.27 -4.56 16.04
C LYS A 107 -0.75 -4.04 14.68
N ARG A 108 -2.06 -3.80 14.58
CA ARG A 108 -2.72 -3.28 13.38
C ARG A 108 -3.49 -2.02 13.72
N LEU A 109 -3.21 -0.95 13.00
CA LEU A 109 -4.04 0.25 12.92
C LEU A 109 -5.07 0.05 11.81
N ILE A 110 -6.35 0.25 12.09
CA ILE A 110 -7.43 0.28 11.10
C ILE A 110 -8.01 1.68 11.06
N ILE A 111 -8.13 2.26 9.87
CA ILE A 111 -8.68 3.59 9.63
C ILE A 111 -9.94 3.42 8.75
N TYR A 112 -11.09 3.66 9.36
CA TYR A 112 -12.38 3.70 8.68
C TYR A 112 -12.65 5.13 8.23
N SER A 113 -12.96 5.32 6.94
CA SER A 113 -13.29 6.62 6.37
C SER A 113 -14.60 6.53 5.59
N SER A 114 -15.57 7.35 5.96
CA SER A 114 -16.88 7.39 5.28
C SER A 114 -17.48 8.78 5.27
N ALA A 115 -18.24 9.09 4.23
CA ALA A 115 -19.01 10.32 4.12
C ALA A 115 -20.52 10.00 4.06
N LYS A 116 -21.36 10.89 4.62
CA LYS A 116 -22.81 10.65 4.77
C LYS A 116 -23.54 10.54 3.42
N ASN A 117 -23.15 11.38 2.47
CA ASN A 117 -23.78 11.47 1.14
C ASN A 117 -22.90 10.85 0.04
N SER A 118 -22.02 9.92 0.41
CA SER A 118 -21.10 9.28 -0.50
C SER A 118 -21.39 7.79 -0.56
N PRO A 119 -21.42 7.18 -1.76
CA PRO A 119 -21.50 5.74 -1.88
C PRO A 119 -20.21 5.06 -1.39
N TRP A 120 -19.17 5.80 -1.07
CA TRP A 120 -17.83 5.28 -0.82
C TRP A 120 -17.52 5.13 0.68
N ALA A 121 -17.02 3.95 1.05
CA ALA A 121 -16.40 3.74 2.34
C ALA A 121 -15.05 3.04 2.21
N PHE A 122 -14.03 3.70 2.75
CA PHE A 122 -12.67 3.19 2.76
C PHE A 122 -12.38 2.55 4.11
N THR A 123 -11.77 1.38 4.08
CA THR A 123 -11.09 0.77 5.22
C THR A 123 -9.64 0.62 4.86
N ARG A 124 -8.74 1.21 5.65
CA ARG A 124 -7.30 1.09 5.48
C ARG A 124 -6.73 0.39 6.69
N SER A 125 -5.74 -0.47 6.49
CA SER A 125 -5.07 -1.18 7.57
C SER A 125 -3.56 -1.05 7.44
N ILE A 126 -2.91 -0.68 8.53
CA ILE A 126 -1.45 -0.59 8.64
C ILE A 126 -1.03 -1.58 9.71
N THR A 127 -0.24 -2.59 9.35
CA THR A 127 0.23 -3.60 10.28
C THR A 127 1.75 -3.53 10.45
N LEU A 128 2.18 -3.55 11.71
CA LEU A 128 3.57 -3.72 12.11
C LEU A 128 3.70 -5.01 12.92
N TYR A 129 4.59 -5.91 12.48
CA TYR A 129 4.95 -7.11 13.23
C TYR A 129 6.14 -6.83 14.14
N LYS A 130 6.24 -7.58 15.24
CA LYS A 130 7.36 -7.45 16.18
C LYS A 130 8.69 -7.84 15.54
N ARG A 131 8.69 -8.89 14.71
CA ARG A 131 9.92 -9.55 14.22
C ARG A 131 10.42 -9.06 12.85
N TYR A 132 9.64 -8.23 12.16
CA TYR A 132 9.96 -7.84 10.78
C TYR A 132 10.15 -6.34 10.65
N PRO A 133 11.24 -5.88 9.99
CA PRO A 133 11.38 -4.52 9.50
C PRO A 133 10.51 -4.34 8.24
N GLY A 134 9.21 -4.57 8.36
CA GLY A 134 8.25 -4.43 7.26
C GLY A 134 6.95 -3.74 7.70
N ILE A 135 6.33 -3.05 6.76
CA ILE A 135 5.03 -2.37 6.92
C ILE A 135 4.07 -2.96 5.91
N PHE A 136 2.91 -3.39 6.39
CA PHE A 136 1.88 -3.94 5.54
C PHE A 136 0.73 -2.94 5.46
N LEU A 137 0.45 -2.48 4.25
CA LEU A 137 -0.60 -1.51 3.95
C LEU A 137 -1.67 -2.20 3.12
N ASP A 138 -2.88 -2.30 3.69
CA ASP A 138 -4.04 -2.90 3.05
C ASP A 138 -5.12 -1.83 2.88
N MET A 139 -5.87 -1.88 1.77
CA MET A 139 -7.04 -1.03 1.56
C MET A 139 -8.21 -1.85 1.04
N SER A 140 -9.41 -1.50 1.50
CA SER A 140 -10.68 -2.00 0.99
C SER A 140 -11.60 -0.82 0.71
N LEU A 141 -12.26 -0.84 -0.45
CA LEU A 141 -13.28 0.12 -0.83
C LEU A 141 -14.62 -0.59 -0.95
N ILE A 142 -15.64 -0.08 -0.27
CA ILE A 142 -17.00 -0.61 -0.30
C ILE A 142 -17.92 0.43 -0.94
N ASN A 143 -18.69 -0.02 -1.95
CA ASN A 143 -19.85 0.72 -2.46
C ASN A 143 -21.06 0.45 -1.54
N LYS A 144 -21.54 1.50 -0.89
CA LYS A 144 -22.71 1.52 0.02
C LYS A 144 -24.02 1.83 -0.69
N SER A 145 -23.99 2.19 -1.97
CA SER A 145 -25.20 2.45 -2.74
C SER A 145 -25.78 1.16 -3.34
N ASN A 146 -27.00 1.27 -3.85
CA ASN A 146 -27.66 0.23 -4.64
C ASN A 146 -27.34 0.33 -6.15
N VAL A 147 -26.49 1.29 -6.56
CA VAL A 147 -26.10 1.49 -7.96
C VAL A 147 -24.69 0.95 -8.16
N PRO A 148 -24.43 0.11 -9.18
CA PRO A 148 -23.07 -0.33 -9.50
C PRO A 148 -22.16 0.87 -9.76
N VAL A 149 -20.91 0.81 -9.28
CA VAL A 149 -19.91 1.82 -9.61
C VAL A 149 -18.67 1.17 -10.17
N ASN A 150 -18.17 1.73 -11.26
CA ASN A 150 -16.95 1.28 -11.92
C ASN A 150 -15.74 1.87 -11.19
N ILE A 151 -14.81 1.01 -10.77
CA ILE A 151 -13.53 1.43 -10.21
C ILE A 151 -12.46 1.13 -11.24
N GLU A 152 -11.77 2.17 -11.68
CA GLU A 152 -10.69 2.09 -12.64
C GLU A 152 -9.35 1.89 -11.96
N SER A 153 -9.15 2.49 -10.78
CA SER A 153 -7.90 2.38 -10.03
C SER A 153 -8.07 2.63 -8.53
N LEU A 154 -7.17 2.03 -7.74
CA LEU A 154 -7.10 2.15 -6.29
C LEU A 154 -5.66 2.38 -5.84
N PHE A 155 -5.44 3.40 -5.02
CA PHE A 155 -4.15 3.81 -4.51
C PHE A 155 -4.15 3.76 -2.98
N VAL A 156 -3.33 2.88 -2.41
CA VAL A 156 -3.20 2.73 -0.94
C VAL A 156 -2.35 3.85 -0.34
N VAL A 157 -1.39 4.35 -1.11
CA VAL A 157 -0.48 5.45 -0.78
C VAL A 157 -0.46 6.42 -1.95
N THR A 158 -0.90 7.64 -1.71
CA THR A 158 -0.80 8.78 -2.64
C THR A 158 -0.33 10.01 -1.86
N PRO A 159 0.43 10.94 -2.46
CA PRO A 159 0.71 12.23 -1.85
C PRO A 159 -0.58 12.97 -1.43
N ALA A 160 -0.49 13.82 -0.41
CA ALA A 160 -1.57 14.76 -0.11
C ALA A 160 -1.73 15.78 -1.25
N GLY A 161 -2.96 16.01 -1.73
CA GLY A 161 -3.26 16.97 -2.80
C GLY A 161 -3.48 16.38 -4.19
N ASN A 162 -3.49 17.24 -5.21
CA ASN A 162 -3.81 16.91 -6.61
C ASN A 162 -2.59 16.47 -7.44
N ASP A 163 -1.45 16.24 -6.80
CA ASP A 163 -0.30 15.71 -7.50
C ASP A 163 -0.58 14.27 -7.93
N THR A 164 -0.22 13.94 -9.17
CA THR A 164 -0.46 12.64 -9.77
C THR A 164 0.06 11.54 -8.84
N ALA A 165 -0.84 10.63 -8.44
CA ALA A 165 -0.55 9.54 -7.52
C ALA A 165 0.49 8.58 -8.12
N SER A 166 1.75 8.87 -7.89
CA SER A 166 2.86 7.99 -8.23
C SER A 166 3.52 7.52 -6.95
N LEU A 167 3.82 6.23 -6.91
CA LEU A 167 4.54 5.63 -5.80
C LEU A 167 6.02 5.97 -5.97
N LEU A 168 6.50 6.94 -5.20
CA LEU A 168 7.91 7.31 -5.19
C LEU A 168 8.69 6.26 -4.37
N TRP A 169 9.34 5.33 -5.07
CA TRP A 169 10.25 4.34 -4.48
C TRP A 169 11.60 4.41 -5.19
N SER A 170 12.42 5.36 -4.74
CA SER A 170 13.68 5.72 -5.39
C SER A 170 14.72 4.61 -5.35
N GLY A 171 15.63 4.64 -6.33
CA GLY A 171 16.69 3.64 -6.45
C GLY A 171 16.23 2.22 -6.80
N THR A 172 14.95 2.01 -7.11
CA THR A 172 14.47 0.74 -7.66
C THR A 172 15.20 0.43 -8.97
N SER A 173 15.86 -0.73 -9.02
CA SER A 173 16.68 -1.15 -10.16
C SER A 173 16.11 -2.35 -10.90
N LYS A 174 15.29 -3.16 -10.22
CA LYS A 174 14.65 -4.35 -10.81
C LYS A 174 13.24 -4.53 -10.28
N VAL A 175 12.39 -5.16 -11.08
CA VAL A 175 11.06 -5.61 -10.66
C VAL A 175 10.92 -7.11 -10.92
N LEU A 176 10.53 -7.85 -9.89
CA LEU A 176 10.16 -9.27 -9.95
C LEU A 176 8.65 -9.36 -10.10
N THR A 177 8.21 -10.06 -11.14
CA THR A 177 6.80 -10.29 -11.46
C THR A 177 6.45 -11.76 -11.29
N ASN A 178 5.17 -12.09 -11.39
CA ASN A 178 4.69 -13.46 -11.40
C ASN A 178 3.66 -13.69 -12.51
N GLY A 179 3.63 -14.94 -12.99
CA GLY A 179 2.67 -15.39 -14.00
C GLY A 179 1.27 -15.67 -13.43
N PRO A 180 0.32 -15.99 -14.32
CA PRO A 180 -1.08 -16.25 -13.95
C PRO A 180 -1.21 -17.44 -13.00
N MET A 181 -0.38 -18.47 -13.14
CA MET A 181 -0.43 -19.68 -12.31
C MET A 181 0.67 -19.68 -11.24
N TYR A 182 0.42 -20.34 -10.11
CA TYR A 182 1.40 -20.40 -8.99
C TYR A 182 2.70 -21.13 -9.35
N TYR A 183 2.69 -21.97 -10.38
CA TYR A 183 3.87 -22.67 -10.90
C TYR A 183 4.56 -21.90 -12.03
N ASP A 184 3.97 -20.81 -12.52
CA ASP A 184 4.61 -20.01 -13.56
C ASP A 184 5.80 -19.30 -12.94
N PRO A 185 7.01 -19.49 -13.50
CA PRO A 185 8.20 -18.85 -12.97
C PRO A 185 8.03 -17.33 -13.01
N GLY A 186 8.43 -16.66 -11.94
CA GLY A 186 8.47 -15.21 -11.91
C GLY A 186 9.54 -14.66 -12.85
N THR A 187 9.26 -13.53 -13.50
CA THR A 187 10.22 -12.87 -14.39
C THR A 187 10.81 -11.64 -13.72
N LEU A 188 12.14 -11.54 -13.75
CA LEU A 188 12.89 -10.38 -13.27
C LEU A 188 13.18 -9.43 -14.43
N TYR A 189 12.69 -8.20 -14.33
CA TYR A 189 12.92 -7.15 -15.32
C TYR A 189 13.87 -6.08 -14.79
N PRO A 190 14.73 -5.50 -15.66
CA PRO A 190 15.38 -4.23 -15.33
C PRO A 190 14.32 -3.14 -15.17
N PHE A 191 14.53 -2.23 -14.21
CA PHE A 191 13.55 -1.19 -13.86
C PHE A 191 14.19 0.14 -13.46
N SER A 192 15.45 0.34 -13.85
CA SER A 192 16.26 1.49 -13.44
C SER A 192 16.01 2.77 -14.23
N ALA A 193 15.32 2.70 -15.37
CA ALA A 193 15.05 3.84 -16.24
C ALA A 193 13.58 3.84 -16.70
N PRO A 194 12.99 5.02 -16.99
CA PRO A 194 11.70 5.10 -17.66
C PRO A 194 11.73 4.29 -18.95
N ASP A 195 10.69 3.51 -19.17
CA ASP A 195 10.46 2.74 -20.38
C ASP A 195 8.98 2.94 -20.77
N GLU A 196 8.71 3.01 -22.07
CA GLU A 196 7.34 3.03 -22.59
C GLU A 196 6.64 1.69 -22.33
N SER A 197 7.40 0.61 -22.15
CA SER A 197 6.85 -0.71 -21.85
C SER A 197 6.20 -0.77 -20.47
N THR A 198 4.96 -1.28 -20.43
CA THR A 198 4.26 -1.58 -19.18
C THR A 198 4.55 -3.02 -18.79
N ILE A 199 5.16 -3.20 -17.62
CA ILE A 199 5.46 -4.51 -17.05
C ILE A 199 4.21 -5.05 -16.36
N GLN A 200 3.92 -6.34 -16.56
CA GLN A 200 2.70 -6.96 -16.09
C GLN A 200 2.99 -8.05 -15.04
N SER A 201 2.13 -8.14 -14.05
CA SER A 201 2.17 -9.17 -13.00
C SER A 201 0.74 -9.56 -12.62
N TRP A 202 0.51 -10.82 -12.25
CA TRP A 202 -0.84 -11.31 -11.96
C TRP A 202 -1.24 -11.24 -10.49
N TRP A 203 -0.29 -11.29 -9.55
CA TRP A 203 -0.65 -11.29 -8.12
C TRP A 203 0.24 -10.40 -7.28
N ASN A 204 1.54 -10.34 -7.60
CA ASN A 204 2.51 -9.58 -6.83
C ASN A 204 3.63 -9.04 -7.72
N ALA A 205 3.96 -7.76 -7.54
CA ALA A 205 5.19 -7.17 -8.05
C ALA A 205 6.12 -6.85 -6.88
N GLY A 206 7.36 -7.35 -6.93
CA GLY A 206 8.42 -7.06 -5.97
C GLY A 206 9.45 -6.11 -6.57
N PHE A 207 9.78 -5.02 -5.88
CA PHE A 207 10.66 -3.98 -6.35
C PHE A 207 11.95 -3.97 -5.54
N PHE A 208 13.07 -4.12 -6.23
CA PHE A 208 14.40 -4.24 -5.64
C PHE A 208 15.18 -2.93 -5.77
N SER A 209 15.51 -2.32 -4.64
CA SER A 209 16.28 -1.07 -4.58
C SER A 209 17.77 -1.24 -4.25
N GLY A 210 18.24 -2.49 -4.12
CA GLY A 210 19.60 -2.82 -3.69
C GLY A 210 19.61 -3.72 -2.45
N TYR A 211 20.76 -4.31 -2.17
CA TYR A 211 20.96 -5.06 -0.94
C TYR A 211 20.94 -4.11 0.25
N LYS A 212 20.36 -4.56 1.38
CA LYS A 212 20.26 -3.79 2.63
C LYS A 212 19.45 -2.49 2.51
N LYS A 213 18.56 -2.41 1.52
CA LYS A 213 17.57 -1.34 1.35
C LYS A 213 16.17 -1.92 1.43
N GLU A 214 15.20 -1.09 1.77
CA GLU A 214 13.80 -1.50 1.82
C GLU A 214 13.32 -1.92 0.43
N ALA A 215 12.78 -3.13 0.35
CA ALA A 215 12.06 -3.61 -0.82
C ALA A 215 10.58 -3.23 -0.69
N LEU A 216 9.96 -2.99 -1.83
CA LEU A 216 8.52 -2.78 -1.93
C LEU A 216 7.90 -4.02 -2.55
N VAL A 217 6.81 -4.52 -1.96
CA VAL A 217 5.99 -5.56 -2.59
C VAL A 217 4.57 -5.04 -2.68
N CYS A 218 4.05 -5.00 -3.90
CA CYS A 218 2.68 -4.60 -4.17
C CYS A 218 1.90 -5.79 -4.70
N GLY A 219 0.60 -5.82 -4.46
CA GLY A 219 -0.27 -6.67 -5.27
C GLY A 219 -1.73 -6.47 -5.00
N ALA A 220 -2.57 -7.05 -5.85
CA ALA A 220 -4.02 -7.01 -5.71
C ALA A 220 -4.52 -8.11 -4.75
N LEU A 221 -5.70 -7.90 -4.17
CA LEU A 221 -6.48 -8.97 -3.55
C LEU A 221 -7.80 -9.09 -4.32
N GLU A 222 -8.22 -10.34 -4.53
CA GLU A 222 -9.40 -10.81 -5.27
C GLU A 222 -10.53 -9.77 -5.45
N ASN A 223 -10.91 -9.56 -6.71
CA ASN A 223 -12.27 -9.16 -7.03
C ASN A 223 -13.10 -10.44 -7.14
N LEU A 224 -14.25 -10.52 -6.45
CA LEU A 224 -15.14 -11.69 -6.47
C LEU A 224 -15.59 -12.10 -7.89
N LYS A 225 -15.38 -11.24 -8.89
CA LYS A 225 -15.77 -11.45 -10.29
C LYS A 225 -14.61 -11.43 -11.28
N ALA A 226 -13.39 -11.08 -10.88
CA ALA A 226 -12.29 -10.85 -11.81
C ALA A 226 -10.93 -11.07 -11.16
N GLN A 227 -9.94 -11.50 -11.95
CA GLN A 227 -8.56 -11.54 -11.52
C GLN A 227 -7.95 -10.14 -11.69
N GLY A 228 -7.15 -9.69 -10.72
CA GLY A 228 -6.50 -8.38 -10.77
C GLY A 228 -5.12 -8.48 -11.38
N LYS A 229 -4.92 -7.92 -12.59
CA LYS A 229 -3.61 -7.83 -13.23
C LYS A 229 -2.95 -6.50 -12.84
N ILE A 230 -1.75 -6.58 -12.28
CA ILE A 230 -0.92 -5.45 -11.89
C ILE A 230 -0.16 -4.96 -13.12
N HIS A 231 -0.31 -3.69 -13.44
CA HIS A 231 0.48 -2.99 -14.45
C HIS A 231 1.44 -2.04 -13.74
N VAL A 232 2.71 -2.13 -14.13
CA VAL A 232 3.82 -1.41 -13.51
C VAL A 232 4.54 -0.63 -14.60
N ARG A 233 4.76 0.67 -14.38
CA ARG A 233 5.57 1.51 -15.27
C ARG A 233 6.50 2.40 -14.47
N ARG A 234 7.75 2.54 -14.92
CA ARG A 234 8.69 3.52 -14.39
C ARG A 234 8.38 4.88 -15.04
N LEU A 235 8.15 5.89 -14.22
CA LEU A 235 7.92 7.27 -14.64
C LEU A 235 9.19 8.10 -14.41
N PRO A 236 9.30 9.31 -15.02
CA PRO A 236 10.36 10.26 -14.71
C PRO A 236 10.44 10.57 -13.20
N GLY A 237 11.63 10.92 -12.71
CA GLY A 237 11.81 11.30 -11.30
C GLY A 237 11.67 10.13 -10.31
N ASP A 238 12.03 8.92 -10.72
CA ASP A 238 11.98 7.70 -9.91
C ASP A 238 10.57 7.24 -9.48
N ALA A 239 9.53 7.87 -10.02
CA ALA A 239 8.15 7.53 -9.77
C ALA A 239 7.78 6.15 -10.36
N ILE A 240 6.95 5.40 -9.65
CA ILE A 240 6.38 4.14 -10.10
C ILE A 240 4.88 4.32 -10.28
N SER A 241 4.40 4.12 -11.50
CA SER A 241 2.97 3.93 -11.75
C SER A 241 2.61 2.49 -11.45
N LEU A 242 1.62 2.29 -10.59
CA LEU A 242 1.04 0.99 -10.32
C LEU A 242 -0.47 1.08 -10.49
N SER A 243 -1.01 0.31 -11.42
CA SER A 243 -2.45 0.18 -11.62
C SER A 243 -2.89 -1.27 -11.55
N LEU A 244 -4.15 -1.46 -11.16
CA LEU A 244 -4.78 -2.76 -11.05
C LEU A 244 -5.91 -2.83 -12.08
N GLN A 245 -5.75 -3.67 -13.09
CA GLN A 245 -6.79 -3.92 -14.08
C GLN A 245 -7.55 -5.19 -13.70
N SER A 246 -8.88 -5.09 -13.62
CA SER A 246 -9.72 -6.29 -13.50
C SER A 246 -9.77 -6.99 -14.86
N TYR A 247 -9.44 -8.28 -14.88
CA TYR A 247 -9.56 -9.17 -16.02
C TYR A 247 -10.66 -10.19 -15.72
N LEU A 248 -11.71 -10.21 -16.55
CA LEU A 248 -12.76 -11.23 -16.43
C LEU A 248 -12.14 -12.57 -16.81
N ALA A 249 -12.24 -13.53 -15.89
CA ALA A 249 -11.90 -14.92 -16.15
C ALA A 249 -13.06 -15.63 -16.84
#